data_AF-A0AB33BG84-F1
#
_entry.id   AF-A0AB33BG84-F1
#
_cell.length_a   1.000
_cell.length_b   1.000
_cell.length_c   1.000
_cell.angle_alpha   90.00
_cell.angle_beta   90.00
_cell.angle_gamma   90.00
#
_symmetry.space_group_name_H-M   'P 1'
#
loop_
_entity.id
_entity.type
_entity.pdbx_description
1 polymer ?
#
loop_
_entity_poly.entity_id
_entity_poly.type
_entity_poly.pdbx_seq_one_letter_code
_entity_poly.pdbx_strand_id
1 'polypeptide(L)'
;MSKEQKVIYEPHPVTEERKRELKGKGYKILDAAFKPDDFENDEYDETDALEAIHELNQELKDENSRLKQVAEENEKLAAELEGQKTQLSNVTQERDALAIKATELEKTVEALNKTISDLETKNKQKPAQDPKNTKAEDQPKE
;
A
#
# COMPACT_ATOMS: atom_id res chain seq x y z
N MET A 1 -14.95 42.56 5.93
CA MET A 1 -16.21 42.28 6.63
C MET A 1 -15.96 42.45 8.11
N SER A 2 -16.53 43.49 8.73
CA SER A 2 -16.41 43.71 10.18
C SER A 2 -17.23 42.63 10.90
N LYS A 3 -16.60 41.83 11.76
CA LYS A 3 -17.33 40.91 12.64
C LYS A 3 -18.25 41.78 13.52
N GLU A 4 -19.54 41.49 13.54
CA GLU A 4 -20.47 42.14 14.47
C GLU A 4 -19.96 41.91 15.91
N GLN A 5 -19.59 42.99 16.60
CA GLN A 5 -19.14 42.91 17.98
C GLN A 5 -20.35 42.77 18.88
N LYS A 6 -20.38 41.72 19.71
CA LYS A 6 -21.43 41.51 20.71
C LYS A 6 -21.45 42.68 21.71
N VAL A 7 -22.63 43.18 22.05
CA VAL A 7 -22.82 44.28 23.02
C VAL A 7 -23.14 43.71 24.38
N ILE A 8 -22.56 44.28 25.44
CA ILE A 8 -22.91 43.97 26.83
C ILE A 8 -23.19 45.26 27.60
N TYR A 9 -24.23 45.26 28.43
CA TYR A 9 -24.63 46.40 29.24
C TYR A 9 -24.22 46.21 30.70
N GLU A 10 -23.37 47.09 31.23
CA GLU A 10 -22.83 47.02 32.60
C GLU A 10 -23.05 48.36 33.32
N PRO A 11 -23.36 48.35 34.63
CA PRO A 11 -23.55 49.58 35.41
C PRO A 11 -22.22 50.34 35.51
N HIS A 12 -22.23 51.65 35.19
CA HIS A 12 -21.03 52.49 35.27
C HIS A 12 -20.86 53.13 36.66
N PRO A 13 -19.60 53.24 37.17
CA PRO A 13 -18.34 52.91 36.48
C PRO A 13 -18.00 51.41 36.53
N VAL A 14 -17.64 50.85 35.37
CA VAL A 14 -17.12 49.48 35.25
C VAL A 14 -15.66 49.43 35.70
N THR A 15 -15.30 48.44 36.52
CA THR A 15 -13.92 48.26 37.00
C THR A 15 -12.96 47.96 35.84
N GLU A 16 -11.68 48.32 35.99
CA GLU A 16 -10.67 48.08 34.95
C GLU A 16 -10.46 46.58 34.66
N GLU A 17 -10.60 45.72 35.69
CA GLU A 17 -10.51 44.26 35.54
C GLU A 17 -11.66 43.71 34.70
N ARG A 18 -12.91 44.07 35.03
CA ARG A 18 -14.11 43.66 34.29
C ARG A 18 -14.09 44.20 32.85
N LYS A 19 -13.65 45.45 32.67
CA LYS A 19 -13.49 46.06 31.35
C LYS A 19 -12.46 45.32 30.49
N ARG A 20 -11.35 44.86 31.08
CA ARG A 20 -10.32 44.09 30.38
C ARG A 20 -10.82 42.71 29.98
N GLU A 21 -11.53 42.03 30.87
CA GLU A 21 -12.14 40.71 30.62
C GLU A 21 -13.14 40.77 29.44
N LEU A 22 -14.11 41.69 29.51
CA LEU A 22 -15.15 41.85 28.50
C LEU A 22 -14.58 42.28 27.14
N LYS A 23 -13.58 43.18 27.13
CA LYS A 23 -12.87 43.55 25.89
C LYS A 23 -12.03 42.40 25.33
N GLY A 24 -11.41 41.58 26.18
CA GLY A 24 -10.66 40.39 25.77
C GLY A 24 -11.56 39.34 25.11
N LYS A 25 -12.80 39.21 25.58
CA LYS A 25 -13.87 38.41 24.97
C LYS A 25 -14.50 39.06 23.73
N GLY A 26 -14.10 40.28 23.37
CA GLY A 26 -14.53 40.99 22.16
C GLY A 26 -15.83 41.79 22.29
N TYR A 27 -16.34 42.01 23.51
CA TYR A 27 -17.58 42.75 23.73
C TYR A 27 -17.40 44.27 23.62
N LYS A 28 -18.45 44.94 23.15
CA LYS A 28 -18.65 46.38 23.28
C LYS A 28 -19.44 46.65 24.56
N ILE A 29 -18.81 47.31 25.52
CA ILE A 29 -19.39 47.63 26.83
C ILE A 29 -20.18 48.93 26.71
N LEU A 30 -21.48 48.89 26.99
CA LEU A 30 -22.37 50.05 27.10
C LEU A 30 -22.88 50.18 28.54
N ASP A 31 -23.36 51.38 28.89
CA ASP A 31 -23.95 51.63 30.19
C ASP A 31 -25.33 50.97 30.28
N ALA A 32 -25.58 50.27 31.40
CA ALA A 32 -26.87 49.66 31.73
C ALA A 32 -28.06 50.64 31.63
N ALA A 33 -27.84 51.95 31.79
CA ALA A 33 -28.88 52.95 31.56
C ALA A 33 -29.45 52.97 30.13
N PHE A 34 -28.70 52.45 29.14
CA PHE A 34 -29.14 52.34 27.73
C PHE A 34 -29.61 50.94 27.36
N LYS A 35 -29.70 50.03 28.33
CA LYS A 35 -30.14 48.64 28.09
C LYS A 35 -31.63 48.65 27.68
N PRO A 36 -31.98 48.14 26.48
CA PRO A 36 -33.38 47.94 26.12
C PRO A 36 -34.05 46.94 27.07
N ASP A 37 -35.36 47.11 27.33
CA ASP A 37 -36.10 46.26 28.27
C ASP A 37 -36.08 44.77 27.87
N ASP A 38 -36.07 44.47 26.57
CA ASP A 38 -36.03 43.10 26.02
C ASP A 38 -34.60 42.58 25.79
N PHE A 39 -33.56 43.29 26.24
CA PHE A 39 -32.17 42.85 26.03
C PHE A 39 -31.69 42.01 27.22
N GLU A 40 -31.17 40.82 26.97
CA GLU A 40 -30.43 40.04 27.95
C GLU A 40 -28.95 40.05 27.57
N ASN A 41 -28.07 40.26 28.56
CA ASN A 41 -26.65 40.09 28.30
C ASN A 41 -26.44 38.58 28.13
N ASP A 42 -25.80 38.17 27.02
CA ASP A 42 -25.23 36.83 26.89
C ASP A 42 -24.18 36.68 28.01
N GLU A 43 -24.57 36.22 29.19
CA GLU A 43 -23.62 35.79 30.21
C GLU A 43 -22.78 34.66 29.60
N TYR A 44 -21.47 34.79 29.76
CA TYR A 44 -20.55 33.75 29.31
C TYR A 44 -20.73 32.57 30.26
N ASP A 45 -21.51 31.57 29.84
CA ASP A 45 -21.71 30.39 30.68
C ASP A 45 -20.44 29.54 30.64
N GLU A 46 -19.69 29.55 31.75
CA GLU A 46 -18.51 28.70 31.91
C GLU A 46 -18.89 27.21 31.82
N THR A 47 -20.14 26.85 32.09
CA THR A 47 -20.61 25.46 31.99
C THR A 47 -20.71 24.98 30.54
N ASP A 48 -21.19 25.83 29.62
CA ASP A 48 -21.19 25.54 28.17
C ASP A 48 -19.75 25.33 27.65
N ALA A 49 -18.81 26.16 28.12
CA ALA A 49 -17.41 26.04 27.73
C ALA A 49 -16.78 24.74 28.27
N LEU A 50 -17.12 24.34 29.51
CA LEU A 50 -16.66 23.09 30.10
C LEU A 50 -17.24 21.86 29.40
N GLU A 51 -18.50 21.92 28.99
CA GLU A 51 -19.15 20.85 28.22
C GLU A 51 -18.50 20.69 26.84
N ALA A 52 -18.27 21.80 26.12
CA ALA A 52 -17.54 21.77 24.85
C ALA A 52 -16.10 21.23 24.99
N ILE A 53 -15.40 21.59 26.07
CA ILE A 53 -14.08 21.03 26.38
C ILE A 53 -14.16 19.53 26.67
N HIS A 54 -15.21 19.07 27.36
CA HIS A 54 -15.41 17.65 27.63
C HIS A 54 -15.61 16.86 26.33
N GLU A 55 -16.50 17.34 25.45
CA GLU A 55 -16.76 16.74 24.15
C GLU A 55 -15.49 16.66 23.30
N LEU A 56 -14.75 17.77 23.17
CA LEU A 56 -13.49 17.81 22.44
C LEU A 56 -12.45 16.81 22.99
N ASN A 57 -12.39 16.62 24.31
CA ASN A 57 -11.49 15.64 24.91
C ASN A 57 -11.91 14.19 24.62
N GLN A 58 -13.21 13.91 24.53
CA GLN A 58 -13.69 12.59 24.11
C GLN A 58 -13.37 12.33 22.65
N GLU A 59 -13.65 13.29 21.77
CA GLU A 59 -13.29 13.17 20.35
C GLU A 59 -11.79 12.96 20.17
N LEU A 60 -10.95 13.74 20.88
CA LEU A 60 -9.50 13.60 20.85
C LEU A 60 -9.04 12.21 21.31
N LYS A 61 -9.71 11.62 22.29
CA LYS A 61 -9.42 10.27 22.78
C LYS A 61 -9.77 9.19 21.75
N ASP A 62 -10.90 9.35 21.08
CA ASP A 62 -11.33 8.44 20.03
C ASP A 62 -10.44 8.53 18.80
N GLU A 63 -10.07 9.76 18.39
CA GLU A 63 -9.13 10.02 17.30
C GLU A 63 -7.76 9.40 17.57
N ASN A 64 -7.24 9.55 18.80
CA ASN A 64 -5.97 8.93 19.20
C ASN A 64 -6.03 7.40 19.17
N SER A 65 -7.19 6.82 19.53
CA SER A 65 -7.39 5.37 19.47
C SER A 65 -7.43 4.87 18.02
N ARG A 66 -8.08 5.62 17.12
CA ARG A 66 -8.07 5.34 15.67
C ARG A 66 -6.68 5.46 15.08
N LEU A 67 -5.94 6.52 15.41
CA LEU A 67 -4.56 6.73 14.96
C LEU A 67 -3.65 5.56 15.36
N LYS A 68 -3.81 5.04 16.58
CA LYS A 68 -3.06 3.88 17.05
C LYS A 68 -3.39 2.63 16.23
N GLN A 69 -4.67 2.37 15.96
CA GLN A 69 -5.08 1.24 15.14
C GLN A 69 -4.50 1.35 13.71
N VAL A 70 -4.56 2.53 13.11
CA VAL A 70 -4.00 2.77 11.76
C VAL A 70 -2.49 2.56 11.76
N ALA A 71 -1.77 2.95 12.81
CA ALA A 71 -0.34 2.71 12.92
C ALA A 71 -0.01 1.21 12.95
N GLU A 72 -0.76 0.41 13.71
CA GLU A 72 -0.60 -1.05 13.77
C GLU A 72 -0.94 -1.73 12.43
N GLU A 73 -1.97 -1.25 11.72
CA GLU A 73 -2.33 -1.74 10.39
C GLU A 73 -1.24 -1.41 9.36
N ASN A 74 -0.67 -0.20 9.40
CA ASN A 74 0.43 0.19 8.53
C ASN A 74 1.68 -0.66 8.75
N GLU A 75 2.00 -1.02 10.00
CA GLU A 75 3.13 -1.91 10.30
C GLU A 75 2.92 -3.31 9.70
N LYS A 76 1.69 -3.85 9.79
CA LYS A 76 1.34 -5.14 9.17
C LYS A 76 1.45 -5.09 7.65
N LEU A 77 0.93 -4.04 7.02
CA LEU A 77 1.03 -3.84 5.58
C LEU A 77 2.49 -3.72 5.12
N ALA A 78 3.34 -3.05 5.89
CA ALA A 78 4.77 -2.95 5.61
C ALA A 78 5.46 -4.32 5.66
N ALA A 79 5.15 -5.14 6.67
CA ALA A 79 5.67 -6.50 6.77
C ALA A 79 5.20 -7.40 5.62
N GLU A 80 3.93 -7.29 5.22
CA GLU A 80 3.39 -8.04 4.09
C GLU A 80 4.06 -7.65 2.77
N LEU A 81 4.24 -6.34 2.53
CA LEU A 81 4.91 -5.83 1.33
C LEU A 81 6.35 -6.34 1.23
N GLU A 82 7.07 -6.41 2.35
CA GLU A 82 8.43 -6.95 2.38
C GLU A 82 8.45 -8.48 2.12
N GLY A 83 7.45 -9.20 2.64
CA GLY A 83 7.24 -10.61 2.30
C GLY A 83 7.01 -10.83 0.81
N GLN A 84 6.14 -10.02 0.19
CA GLN A 84 5.85 -10.10 -1.25
C GLN A 84 7.07 -9.77 -2.12
N LYS A 85 7.87 -8.76 -1.75
CA LYS A 85 9.14 -8.46 -2.44
C LYS A 85 10.09 -9.65 -2.43
N THR A 86 10.21 -10.31 -1.28
CA THR A 86 11.06 -11.50 -1.14
C THR A 86 10.57 -12.63 -2.05
N GLN A 87 9.26 -12.87 -2.08
CA GLN A 87 8.66 -13.86 -2.98
C GLN A 87 8.91 -13.52 -4.46
N LEU A 88 8.74 -12.26 -4.85
CA LEU A 88 8.98 -11.81 -6.22
C LEU A 88 10.44 -12.01 -6.64
N SER A 89 11.39 -11.76 -5.73
CA SER A 89 12.82 -12.02 -5.95
C SER A 89 13.06 -13.51 -6.23
N ASN A 90 12.50 -14.40 -5.42
CA ASN A 90 12.66 -15.84 -5.59
C ASN A 90 12.08 -16.32 -6.94
N VAL A 91 10.86 -15.89 -7.28
CA VAL A 91 10.23 -16.23 -8.56
C VAL A 91 11.04 -15.71 -9.74
N THR A 92 11.67 -14.53 -9.61
CA THR A 92 12.54 -13.99 -10.65
C THR A 92 13.78 -14.86 -10.85
N GLN A 93 14.43 -15.31 -9.75
CA GLN A 93 15.57 -16.22 -9.82
C GLN A 93 15.19 -17.57 -10.43
N GLU A 94 14.03 -18.13 -10.05
CA GLU A 94 13.52 -19.37 -10.63
C GLU A 94 13.26 -19.23 -12.14
N ARG A 95 12.64 -18.12 -12.56
CA ARG A 95 12.42 -17.82 -13.97
C ARG A 95 13.74 -17.76 -14.74
N ASP A 96 14.75 -17.09 -14.20
CA ASP A 96 16.04 -16.91 -14.87
C ASP A 96 16.80 -18.25 -14.96
N ALA A 97 16.75 -19.08 -13.91
CA ALA A 97 17.31 -20.43 -13.92
C ALA A 97 16.62 -21.33 -14.97
N LEU A 98 15.28 -21.24 -15.09
CA LEU A 98 14.52 -21.96 -16.11
C LEU A 98 14.86 -21.48 -17.52
N ALA A 99 15.07 -20.17 -17.71
CA ALA A 99 15.49 -19.62 -19.00
C ALA A 99 16.85 -20.17 -19.43
N ILE A 100 17.83 -20.24 -18.51
CA ILE A 100 19.12 -20.87 -18.78
C ILE A 100 18.93 -22.33 -19.20
N LYS A 101 18.16 -23.10 -18.44
CA LYS A 101 17.89 -24.52 -18.74
C LYS A 101 17.20 -24.72 -20.09
N ALA A 102 16.31 -23.81 -20.49
CA ALA A 102 15.68 -23.85 -21.80
C ALA A 102 16.71 -23.72 -22.94
N THR A 103 17.64 -22.75 -22.83
CA THR A 103 18.71 -22.58 -23.83
C THR A 103 19.66 -23.78 -23.92
N GLU A 104 19.91 -24.47 -22.80
CA GLU A 104 20.73 -25.69 -22.80
C GLU A 104 20.02 -26.86 -23.48
N LEU A 105 18.71 -26.98 -23.26
CA LEU A 105 17.89 -27.98 -23.94
C LEU A 105 17.83 -27.71 -25.45
N GLU A 106 17.69 -26.45 -25.88
CA GLU A 106 17.75 -26.06 -27.30
C GLU A 106 19.06 -26.52 -27.95
N LYS A 107 20.21 -26.23 -27.33
CA LYS A 107 21.53 -26.72 -27.81
C LYS A 107 21.61 -28.24 -27.87
N THR A 108 21.03 -28.92 -26.88
CA THR A 108 21.00 -30.39 -26.83
C THR A 108 20.18 -30.96 -27.98
N VAL A 109 19.02 -30.36 -28.27
CA VAL A 109 18.17 -30.72 -29.41
C VAL A 109 18.89 -30.50 -30.73
N GLU A 110 19.57 -29.36 -30.90
CA GLU A 110 20.38 -29.09 -32.11
C GLU A 110 21.48 -30.14 -32.32
N ALA A 111 22.20 -30.51 -31.26
CA ALA A 111 23.25 -31.53 -31.33
C ALA A 111 22.70 -32.93 -31.68
N LEU A 112 21.57 -33.31 -31.10
CA LEU A 112 20.88 -34.57 -31.43
C LEU A 112 20.40 -34.59 -32.89
N ASN A 113 19.80 -33.49 -33.37
CA ASN A 113 19.36 -33.37 -34.75
C ASN A 113 20.54 -33.51 -35.74
N LYS A 114 21.69 -32.90 -35.44
CA LYS A 114 22.91 -33.07 -36.24
C LYS A 114 23.36 -34.54 -36.26
N THR A 115 23.38 -35.19 -35.10
CA THR A 115 23.77 -36.61 -34.97
C THR A 115 22.85 -37.53 -35.78
N ILE A 116 21.54 -37.27 -35.76
CA ILE A 116 20.56 -38.01 -36.56
C ILE A 116 20.86 -37.84 -38.05
N SER A 117 21.07 -36.61 -38.52
CA SER A 117 21.44 -36.34 -39.91
C SER A 117 22.73 -37.06 -40.34
N ASP A 118 23.76 -37.07 -39.49
CA ASP A 118 25.03 -37.76 -39.77
C ASP A 118 24.82 -39.29 -39.86
N LEU A 119 23.98 -39.87 -39.00
CA LEU A 119 23.65 -41.29 -39.06
C LEU A 119 22.85 -41.66 -40.31
N GLU A 120 21.87 -40.82 -40.70
CA GLU A 120 21.08 -41.03 -41.91
C GLU A 120 21.94 -41.01 -43.18
N THR A 121 22.87 -40.05 -43.28
CA THR A 121 23.80 -39.96 -44.41
C THR A 121 24.74 -41.18 -44.47
N LYS A 122 25.27 -41.62 -43.32
CA LYS A 122 26.11 -42.82 -43.24
C LYS A 122 25.35 -44.10 -43.60
N ASN A 123 24.08 -44.21 -43.24
CA ASN A 123 23.27 -45.38 -43.56
C ASN A 123 22.92 -45.44 -45.07
N LYS A 124 22.69 -44.28 -45.71
CA LYS A 124 22.52 -44.18 -47.18
C LYS A 124 23.80 -44.53 -47.95
N GLN A 125 24.98 -44.37 -47.35
CA GLN A 125 26.29 -44.67 -47.96
C GLN A 125 26.78 -46.09 -47.71
N LYS A 126 26.07 -46.93 -46.95
CA LYS A 126 26.47 -48.33 -46.75
C LYS A 126 26.28 -49.07 -48.09
N PRO A 127 27.34 -49.61 -48.73
CA PRO A 127 27.17 -50.38 -49.95
C PRO A 127 26.28 -51.58 -49.64
N ALA A 128 25.34 -51.88 -50.54
CA ALA A 128 24.57 -53.11 -50.51
C ALA A 128 25.56 -54.26 -50.34
N GLN A 129 25.52 -54.94 -49.19
CA GLN A 129 26.16 -56.24 -49.09
C GLN A 129 25.37 -57.14 -50.02
N ASP A 130 25.90 -57.39 -51.20
CA ASP A 130 25.41 -58.44 -52.07
C ASP A 130 25.28 -59.72 -51.25
N PRO A 131 24.09 -60.35 -51.17
CA PRO A 131 24.01 -61.67 -50.60
C PRO A 131 24.84 -62.58 -51.50
N LYS A 132 26.04 -62.96 -51.04
CA LYS A 132 26.80 -64.08 -51.63
C LYS A 132 26.00 -65.35 -51.41
N ASN A 133 25.01 -65.57 -52.27
CA ASN A 133 24.47 -66.88 -52.55
C ASN A 133 25.24 -67.42 -53.76
N THR A 134 26.24 -68.26 -53.50
CA THR A 134 26.73 -69.20 -54.50
C THR A 134 26.90 -70.56 -53.85
N LYS A 135 25.90 -71.39 -54.14
CA LYS A 135 26.01 -72.76 -54.66
C LYS A 135 26.31 -73.87 -53.63
N ALA A 136 25.23 -74.60 -53.33
CA ALA A 136 25.29 -76.00 -52.94
C ALA A 136 25.76 -76.85 -54.14
N GLU A 137 26.87 -77.54 -53.97
CA GLU A 137 27.47 -78.55 -54.86
C GLU A 137 28.55 -79.18 -53.97
N ASP A 138 28.75 -80.46 -53.79
CA ASP A 138 28.10 -81.72 -54.14
C ASP A 138 28.74 -82.73 -53.15
N GLN A 139 28.20 -83.94 -53.07
CA GLN A 139 28.50 -85.03 -52.12
C GLN A 139 29.99 -85.38 -51.93
N PRO A 140 30.31 -86.24 -50.93
CA PRO A 140 30.99 -87.46 -51.32
C PRO A 140 30.17 -88.70 -50.99
N LYS A 141 30.08 -89.56 -52.02
CA LYS A 141 29.78 -90.98 -51.91
C LYS A 141 31.01 -91.73 -51.39
N GLU A 142 30.69 -92.80 -50.67
CA GLU A 142 31.53 -93.91 -50.17
C GLU A 142 32.39 -93.64 -48.93
#